data_AF-A0A7J7P9W9-F1
#
_entry.id   AF-A0A7J7P9W9-F1
#
_cell.length_a   1.000
_cell.length_b   1.000
_cell.length_c   1.000
_cell.angle_alpha   90.00
_cell.angle_beta   90.00
_cell.angle_gamma   90.00
#
_symmetry.space_group_name_H-M   'P 1'
#
loop_
_entity.id
_entity.type
_entity.pdbx_description
1 polymer ?
#
loop_
_entity_poly.entity_id
_entity_poly.type
_entity_poly.pdbx_seq_one_letter_code
_entity_poly.pdbx_strand_id
1 'polypeptide(L)'
;MLHYNNDYTWHFGTNFFASTLFWCWVGWRDHNGKWVQKSFVVFREKFNFWNNYCLCNIQCYWTITPNGIYLSSDGDKDEFMYSWDWGKVATKEFEQLHFN
;
A
#
# COMPACT_ATOMS: atom_id res chain seq x y z
N MET A 1 10.73 9.12 8.57
CA MET A 1 9.75 8.42 9.43
C MET A 1 8.40 9.04 9.12
N LEU A 2 7.41 8.25 8.70
CA LEU A 2 6.06 8.76 8.45
C LEU A 2 5.36 8.92 9.80
N HIS A 3 4.79 10.10 10.06
CA HIS A 3 3.94 10.32 11.23
C HIS A 3 2.50 9.92 10.91
N TYR A 4 1.72 9.59 11.94
CA TYR A 4 0.29 9.29 11.77
C TYR A 4 -0.42 10.47 11.08
N ASN A 5 -1.29 10.14 10.11
CA ASN A 5 -2.07 11.11 9.32
C ASN A 5 -1.23 12.08 8.46
N ASN A 6 -0.05 11.65 8.00
CA ASN A 6 0.75 12.39 7.02
C ASN A 6 0.74 11.70 5.67
N ASP A 7 0.58 12.51 4.64
CA ASP A 7 0.75 12.09 3.25
C ASP A 7 2.20 12.28 2.81
N TYR A 8 2.67 11.41 1.93
CA TYR A 8 3.98 11.54 1.30
C TYR A 8 3.88 11.30 -0.19
N THR A 9 4.23 12.32 -0.97
CA THR A 9 4.09 12.28 -2.43
C THR A 9 5.43 12.03 -3.10
N TRP A 10 5.46 11.04 -3.98
CA TRP A 10 6.59 10.79 -4.88
C TRP A 10 6.26 11.31 -6.28
N HIS A 11 7.20 12.05 -6.85
CA HIS A 11 7.17 12.42 -8.25
C HIS A 11 8.35 11.75 -8.95
N PHE A 12 8.05 10.93 -9.95
CA PHE A 12 9.08 10.23 -10.70
C PHE A 12 8.71 10.14 -12.18
N GLY A 13 9.73 10.20 -13.04
CA GLY A 13 9.59 9.92 -14.47
C GLY A 13 9.96 8.46 -14.77
N THR A 14 9.26 7.85 -15.72
CA THR A 14 9.68 6.57 -16.30
C THR A 14 10.87 6.79 -17.24
N ASN A 15 11.85 5.89 -17.23
CA ASN A 15 12.96 5.95 -18.18
C ASN A 15 12.54 5.41 -19.56
N PHE A 16 13.24 5.84 -20.62
CA PHE A 16 12.96 5.40 -22.00
C PHE A 16 13.11 3.89 -22.22
N PHE A 17 13.79 3.19 -21.31
CA PHE A 17 14.06 1.76 -21.40
C PHE A 17 13.05 0.89 -20.65
N ALA A 18 11.94 1.47 -20.16
CA ALA A 18 10.85 0.69 -19.56
C ALA A 18 11.33 -0.23 -18.41
N SER A 19 12.30 0.25 -17.63
CA SER A 19 12.94 -0.53 -16.55
C SER A 19 12.75 0.10 -15.17
N THR A 20 11.98 1.19 -15.09
CA THR A 20 11.71 1.91 -13.85
C THR A 20 10.93 1.03 -12.86
N LEU A 21 11.52 0.87 -11.68
CA LEU A 21 10.95 0.15 -10.55
C LEU A 21 11.11 1.00 -9.29
N PHE A 22 9.99 1.31 -8.64
CA PHE A 22 9.95 1.94 -7.33
C PHE A 22 9.33 0.98 -6.32
N TRP A 23 9.98 0.87 -5.17
CA TRP A 23 9.50 0.11 -4.02
C TRP A 23 9.46 1.00 -2.79
N CYS A 24 8.62 0.62 -1.84
CA CYS A 24 8.53 1.25 -0.53
C CYS A 24 8.83 0.24 0.55
N TRP A 25 9.49 0.69 1.62
CA TRP A 25 9.61 -0.03 2.87
C TRP A 25 8.73 0.67 3.89
N VAL A 26 7.79 -0.05 4.45
CA VAL A 26 6.93 0.43 5.52
C VAL A 26 7.18 -0.39 6.76
N GLY A 27 7.30 0.30 7.90
CA GLY A 27 7.42 -0.33 9.20
C GLY A 27 6.56 0.39 10.23
N TRP A 28 5.93 -0.38 11.11
CA TRP A 28 5.08 0.13 12.19
C TRP A 28 5.16 -0.82 13.39
N ARG A 29 4.57 -0.41 14.51
CA ARG A 29 4.45 -1.24 15.72
C ARG A 29 3.11 -1.96 15.73
N ASP A 30 3.11 -3.28 15.94
CA ASP A 30 1.88 -4.03 16.15
C ASP A 30 1.26 -3.74 17.53
N HIS A 31 0.12 -4.37 17.83
CA HIS A 31 -0.58 -4.21 19.12
C HIS A 31 0.26 -4.67 20.34
N ASN A 32 1.29 -5.50 20.12
CA ASN A 32 2.23 -5.95 21.16
C ASN A 32 3.47 -5.06 21.26
N GLY A 33 3.52 -3.95 20.51
CA GLY A 33 4.68 -3.08 20.45
C GLY A 33 5.89 -3.70 19.72
N LYS A 34 5.74 -4.77 18.95
CA LYS A 34 6.81 -5.33 18.12
C LYS A 34 6.89 -4.59 16.79
N TRP A 35 8.10 -4.35 16.29
CA TRP A 35 8.28 -3.81 14.95
C TRP A 35 7.89 -4.85 13.91
N VAL A 36 7.02 -4.43 12.99
CA VAL A 36 6.68 -5.17 11.77
C VAL A 36 7.13 -4.33 10.60
N GLN A 37 7.67 -4.99 9.58
CA GLN A 37 8.16 -4.34 8.38
C GLN A 37 7.71 -5.12 7.15
N LYS A 38 7.43 -4.41 6.07
CA LYS A 38 7.15 -4.99 4.75
C LYS A 38 7.70 -4.09 3.67
N SER A 39 8.24 -4.71 2.62
CA SER A 39 8.55 -4.02 1.37
C SER A 39 7.49 -4.36 0.33
N PHE A 40 7.05 -3.38 -0.45
CA PHE A 40 6.15 -3.62 -1.57
C PHE A 40 6.54 -2.78 -2.79
N VAL A 41 6.15 -3.27 -3.97
CA VAL A 41 6.33 -2.57 -5.23
C VAL A 41 5.26 -1.49 -5.33
N VAL A 42 5.68 -0.23 -5.40
CA VAL A 42 4.80 0.94 -5.58
C VAL A 42 4.50 1.17 -7.05
N PHE A 43 5.53 0.99 -7.88
CA PHE A 43 5.41 1.19 -9.31
C PHE A 43 6.41 0.29 -10.04
N ARG A 44 5.93 -0.39 -11.08
CA ARG A 44 6.78 -1.14 -12.00
C ARG A 44 6.22 -0.96 -13.39
N GLU A 45 6.99 -0.33 -14.26
CA GLU A 45 6.53 0.08 -15.60
C GLU A 45 5.90 -1.09 -16.37
N LYS A 46 6.61 -2.22 -16.49
CA LYS A 46 6.07 -3.39 -17.21
C LYS A 46 4.76 -3.90 -16.61
N PHE A 47 4.64 -3.97 -15.28
CA PHE A 47 3.42 -4.49 -14.66
C PHE A 47 2.24 -3.52 -14.85
N ASN A 48 2.49 -2.23 -14.69
CA ASN A 48 1.46 -1.20 -14.75
C ASN A 48 0.98 -0.92 -16.18
N PHE A 49 1.85 -1.07 -17.19
CA PHE A 49 1.46 -0.96 -18.59
C PHE A 49 0.43 -2.01 -19.01
N TRP A 50 0.52 -3.23 -18.47
CA TRP A 50 -0.40 -4.32 -18.80
C TRP A 50 -1.63 -4.39 -17.89
N ASN A 51 -1.54 -3.90 -16.66
CA ASN A 51 -2.59 -4.04 -15.65
C ASN A 51 -3.30 -2.72 -15.27
N ASN A 52 -2.98 -1.60 -15.94
CA ASN A 52 -3.63 -0.28 -15.80
C ASN A 52 -3.65 0.37 -14.41
N TYR A 53 -3.09 -0.26 -13.37
CA TYR A 53 -3.19 0.22 -11.99
C TYR A 53 -2.58 1.61 -11.73
N CYS A 54 -1.48 1.95 -12.42
CA CYS A 54 -0.78 3.22 -12.26
C CYS A 54 -0.05 3.60 -13.56
N LEU A 55 -0.79 4.17 -14.52
CA LEU A 55 -0.22 4.62 -15.78
C LEU A 55 0.47 5.99 -15.66
N CYS A 56 1.22 6.36 -16.71
CA CYS A 56 1.86 7.66 -16.83
C CYS A 56 0.80 8.78 -16.74
N ASN A 57 1.08 9.82 -15.94
CA ASN A 57 0.17 10.96 -15.66
C ASN A 57 -1.11 10.64 -14.87
N ILE A 58 -1.23 9.46 -14.24
CA ILE A 58 -2.31 9.17 -13.28
C ILE A 58 -1.77 9.32 -11.86
N GLN A 59 -2.55 9.92 -10.97
CA GLN A 59 -2.21 9.95 -9.57
C GLN A 59 -2.60 8.61 -8.91
N CYS A 60 -1.62 7.97 -8.28
CA CYS A 60 -1.83 6.74 -7.52
C CYS A 60 -1.70 6.99 -6.03
N TYR A 61 -2.64 6.44 -5.29
CA TYR A 61 -2.73 6.58 -3.85
C TYR A 61 -2.53 5.21 -3.21
N TRP A 62 -1.47 5.09 -2.42
CA TRP A 62 -1.21 3.91 -1.62
C TRP A 62 -1.62 4.20 -0.18
N THR A 63 -2.71 3.58 0.27
CA THR A 63 -3.23 3.76 1.62
C THR A 63 -2.74 2.63 2.52
N ILE A 64 -2.07 3.01 3.60
CA ILE A 64 -1.51 2.07 4.58
C ILE A 64 -2.41 2.09 5.81
N THR A 65 -3.04 0.96 6.12
CA THR A 65 -3.99 0.81 7.22
C THR A 65 -3.52 -0.27 8.19
N PRO A 66 -4.17 -0.46 9.36
CA PRO A 66 -3.87 -1.56 10.26
C PRO A 66 -4.17 -2.97 9.71
N ASN A 67 -4.98 -3.10 8.65
CA ASN A 67 -5.36 -4.40 8.07
C ASN A 67 -4.65 -4.71 6.74
N GLY A 68 -4.13 -3.72 6.03
CA GLY A 68 -3.29 -3.97 4.87
C GLY A 68 -2.82 -2.71 4.15
N ILE A 69 -2.50 -2.90 2.88
CA ILE A 69 -2.15 -1.85 1.94
C ILE A 69 -3.17 -1.88 0.81
N TYR A 70 -3.71 -0.71 0.51
CA TYR A 70 -4.67 -0.49 -0.56
C TYR A 70 -4.06 0.39 -1.64
N LEU A 71 -4.51 0.20 -2.88
CA LEU A 71 -4.15 1.02 -4.02
C LEU A 71 -5.43 1.57 -4.66
N SER A 72 -5.43 2.87 -4.93
CA SER A 72 -6.41 3.51 -5.82
C SER A 72 -5.74 4.38 -6.87
N SER A 73 -6.40 4.46 -8.02
CA SER A 73 -6.16 5.41 -9.11
C SER A 73 -7.31 6.43 -9.17
N ASP A 74 -7.07 7.59 -9.79
CA ASP A 74 -8.07 8.67 -9.89
C ASP A 74 -9.46 8.16 -10.34
N GLY A 75 -10.43 8.20 -9.42
CA GLY A 75 -11.82 7.82 -9.65
C GLY A 75 -12.18 6.36 -9.38
N ASP A 76 -11.20 5.50 -9.08
CA ASP A 76 -11.40 4.08 -8.78
C ASP A 76 -11.54 3.82 -7.28
N LYS A 77 -12.15 2.67 -6.95
CA LYS A 77 -12.24 2.19 -5.57
C LYS A 77 -10.89 1.63 -5.13
N ASP A 78 -10.59 1.79 -3.84
CA ASP A 78 -9.43 1.16 -3.21
C ASP A 78 -9.43 -0.37 -3.41
N GLU A 79 -8.40 -0.88 -4.07
CA GLU A 79 -8.13 -2.31 -4.23
C GLU A 79 -7.18 -2.80 -3.14
N PHE A 80 -7.51 -3.93 -2.53
CA PHE A 80 -6.67 -4.55 -1.50
C PHE A 80 -5.49 -5.27 -2.13
N MET A 81 -4.28 -4.72 -1.96
CA MET A 81 -3.09 -5.24 -2.61
C MET A 81 -2.35 -6.24 -1.72
N TYR A 82 -2.22 -5.91 -0.43
CA TYR A 82 -1.41 -6.70 0.48
C TYR A 82 -2.06 -6.75 1.86
N SER A 83 -2.32 -7.96 2.36
CA SER A 83 -2.64 -8.16 3.77
C SER A 83 -1.40 -8.05 4.63
N TRP A 84 -1.62 -7.63 5.88
CA TRP A 84 -0.69 -8.00 6.93
C TRP A 84 -1.06 -9.37 7.49
N ASP A 85 -0.09 -10.24 7.74
CA ASP A 85 -0.37 -11.61 8.18
C ASP A 85 -1.05 -11.67 9.57
N TRP A 86 -0.98 -10.59 10.36
CA TRP A 86 -1.68 -10.42 11.63
C TRP A 86 -3.09 -9.81 11.48
N GLY A 87 -3.45 -9.29 10.29
CA GLY A 87 -4.80 -8.81 9.98
C GLY A 87 -5.86 -9.91 10.04
N LYS A 88 -5.47 -11.18 9.79
CA LYS A 88 -6.34 -12.35 9.97
C LYS A 88 -6.64 -12.66 11.45
N VAL A 89 -5.82 -12.16 12.36
CA VAL A 89 -6.01 -12.28 13.81
C VAL A 89 -6.84 -11.10 14.31
N ALA A 90 -6.53 -9.88 13.85
CA ALA A 90 -7.25 -8.66 14.22
C ALA A 90 -8.70 -8.62 13.71
N THR A 91 -9.02 -9.18 12.53
CA THR A 91 -10.42 -9.25 12.07
C THR A 91 -11.27 -10.15 12.95
N LYS A 92 -10.72 -11.24 13.49
CA LYS A 92 -11.45 -12.12 14.41
C LYS A 92 -11.74 -11.45 15.75
N GLU A 93 -10.78 -10.68 16.28
CA GLU A 93 -10.98 -9.91 17.51
C GLU A 93 -11.92 -8.71 17.30
N PHE A 94 -11.80 -8.00 16.17
CA PHE A 94 -12.68 -6.88 15.83
C PHE A 94 -14.13 -7.34 15.60
N GLU A 95 -14.34 -8.48 14.92
CA GLU A 95 -15.66 -9.09 14.76
C GLU A 95 -16.26 -9.54 16.10
N GLN A 96 -15.45 -10.08 17.02
CA GLN A 96 -15.90 -10.49 18.34
C GLN A 96 -16.22 -9.31 19.28
N LEU A 97 -15.57 -8.17 19.12
CA LEU A 97 -15.77 -6.99 19.97
C LEU A 97 -16.91 -6.08 19.51
N HIS A 98 -17.32 -6.14 18.24
CA HIS A 98 -18.32 -5.24 17.66
C HIS A 98 -19.63 -5.90 17.21
N PHE A 99 -19.72 -7.24 17.28
CA PHE A 99 -20.95 -7.99 16.95
C PHE A 99 -21.45 -8.91 18.08
N ASN A 100 -21.12 -8.59 19.34
CA ASN A 100 -21.76 -9.15 20.54
C ASN A 100 -22.61 -8.09 21.25
#